data_AF-A0AAN0JEK6-F1
#
_entry.id   AF-A0AAN0JEK6-F1
#
_cell.length_a   1.000
_cell.length_b   1.000
_cell.length_c   1.000
_cell.angle_alpha   90.00
_cell.angle_beta   90.00
_cell.angle_gamma   90.00
#
_symmetry.space_group_name_H-M   'P 1'
#
loop_
_entity.id
_entity.type
_entity.pdbx_description
1 polymer ?
#
loop_
_entity_poly.entity_id
_entity_poly.type
_entity_poly.pdbx_seq_one_letter_code
_entity_poly.pdbx_strand_id
1 'polypeptide(L)'
;MYVHQQDWDAAQHVAEEHSPESVPDVLIGQARVAFQKKDYQKAESYLLRADRPDLVVSQYKDAEMWNDALRIIKEYLPHKLDEFQREMAAVGLESMAFIFYNRFLDLSEAIEEGSLDMIDNSDFVDTDIPFEVPLPEQPFMTEDKREEIKEWVLALSMDRQVEQTLPLDDERQTYVASLTSPHTGVTFITLHCKQVRY
;
A
#
# COMPACT_ATOMS: atom_id res chain seq x y z
N MET A 1 14.92 -22.30 -29.88
CA MET A 1 15.37 -22.85 -28.58
C MET A 1 16.41 -21.91 -27.95
N TYR A 2 16.10 -20.61 -27.82
CA TYR A 2 17.03 -19.58 -27.27
C TYR A 2 16.46 -18.93 -26.00
N VAL A 3 15.16 -18.66 -25.98
CA VAL A 3 14.39 -18.23 -24.80
C VAL A 3 14.54 -19.20 -23.62
N HIS A 4 14.61 -20.51 -23.88
CA HIS A 4 14.83 -21.53 -22.85
C HIS A 4 16.28 -21.59 -22.32
N GLN A 5 17.25 -21.07 -23.07
CA GLN A 5 18.67 -21.04 -22.68
C GLN A 5 19.06 -19.70 -22.03
N GLN A 6 18.12 -18.76 -21.89
CA GLN A 6 18.33 -17.39 -21.42
C GLN A 6 19.36 -16.59 -22.26
N ASP A 7 19.63 -17.02 -23.49
CA ASP A 7 20.41 -16.25 -24.45
C ASP A 7 19.47 -15.26 -25.15
N TRP A 8 19.23 -14.15 -24.45
CA TRP A 8 18.25 -13.17 -24.86
C TRP A 8 18.75 -12.24 -25.96
N ASP A 9 20.06 -12.02 -26.06
CA ASP A 9 20.67 -11.18 -27.09
C ASP A 9 20.56 -11.84 -28.47
N ALA A 10 20.86 -13.15 -28.54
CA ALA A 10 20.64 -13.92 -29.77
C ALA A 10 19.16 -14.06 -30.11
N ALA A 11 18.29 -14.26 -29.11
CA ALA A 11 16.84 -14.34 -29.32
C ALA A 11 16.26 -13.03 -29.87
N GLN A 12 16.73 -11.88 -29.37
CA GLN A 12 16.31 -10.57 -29.83
C GLN A 12 16.76 -10.30 -31.27
N HIS A 13 18.02 -10.56 -31.59
CA HIS A 13 18.54 -10.37 -32.94
C HIS A 13 17.81 -11.23 -33.97
N VAL A 14 17.59 -12.51 -33.64
CA VAL A 14 16.85 -13.43 -34.53
C VAL A 14 15.41 -12.99 -34.72
N ALA A 15 14.75 -12.52 -33.65
CA ALA A 15 13.39 -11.98 -33.73
C ALA A 15 13.34 -10.70 -34.58
N GLU A 16 14.26 -9.76 -34.39
CA GLU A 16 14.32 -8.52 -35.17
C GLU A 16 14.56 -8.78 -36.66
N GLU A 17 15.39 -9.76 -37.00
CA GLU A 17 15.70 -10.10 -38.39
C GLU A 17 14.60 -10.90 -39.11
N HIS A 18 13.94 -11.83 -38.39
CA HIS A 18 13.06 -12.83 -39.02
C HIS A 18 11.58 -12.63 -38.71
N SER A 19 11.22 -12.04 -37.57
CA SER A 19 9.84 -11.83 -37.14
C SER A 19 9.73 -10.67 -36.14
N PRO A 20 9.66 -9.42 -36.63
CA PRO A 20 9.56 -8.23 -35.78
C PRO A 20 8.36 -8.24 -34.82
N GLU A 21 7.29 -8.95 -35.16
CA GLU A 21 6.08 -9.10 -34.32
C GLU A 21 6.33 -9.93 -33.05
N SER A 22 7.38 -10.75 -33.02
CA SER A 22 7.76 -11.58 -31.87
C SER A 22 8.74 -10.90 -30.92
N VAL A 23 9.29 -9.74 -31.30
CA VAL A 23 10.22 -8.96 -30.47
C VAL A 23 9.61 -8.57 -29.11
N PRO A 24 8.35 -8.11 -29.02
CA PRO A 24 7.71 -7.83 -27.72
C PRO A 24 7.69 -9.04 -26.78
N ASP A 25 7.46 -10.26 -27.30
CA ASP A 25 7.43 -11.47 -26.48
C ASP A 25 8.81 -11.82 -25.90
N VAL A 26 9.87 -11.61 -26.67
CA VAL A 26 11.26 -11.77 -26.21
C VAL A 26 11.58 -10.74 -25.12
N LEU A 27 11.17 -9.48 -25.30
CA LEU A 27 11.37 -8.40 -24.32
C LEU A 27 10.61 -8.67 -23.01
N ILE A 28 9.37 -9.17 -23.08
CA ILE A 28 8.61 -9.59 -21.89
C ILE A 28 9.33 -10.71 -21.13
N GLY A 29 9.92 -11.66 -21.85
CA GLY A 29 10.75 -12.72 -21.28
C GLY A 29 12.00 -12.17 -20.55
N GLN A 30 12.73 -11.26 -21.19
CA GLN A 30 13.88 -10.55 -20.59
C GLN A 30 13.47 -9.79 -19.32
N ALA A 31 12.34 -9.06 -19.37
CA ALA A 31 11.82 -8.31 -18.24
C ALA A 31 11.52 -9.19 -17.03
N ARG A 32 10.90 -10.36 -17.23
CA ARG A 32 10.63 -11.32 -16.15
C ARG A 32 11.91 -11.78 -15.45
N VAL A 33 12.97 -12.06 -16.21
CA VAL A 33 14.27 -12.43 -15.63
C VAL A 33 14.92 -11.27 -14.90
N ALA A 34 14.82 -10.04 -15.44
CA ALA A 34 15.32 -8.84 -14.78
C ALA A 34 14.58 -8.56 -13.45
N PHE A 35 13.26 -8.74 -13.41
CA PHE A 35 12.46 -8.65 -12.17
C PHE A 35 12.89 -9.68 -11.13
N GLN A 36 13.12 -10.94 -11.52
CA GLN A 36 13.62 -11.97 -10.60
C GLN A 36 14.99 -11.60 -10.01
N LYS A 37 15.81 -10.88 -10.76
CA LYS A 37 17.10 -10.34 -10.31
C LYS A 37 16.98 -9.02 -9.54
N LYS A 38 15.75 -8.54 -9.30
CA LYS A 38 15.43 -7.23 -8.70
C LYS A 38 16.03 -6.03 -9.46
N ASP A 39 16.31 -6.21 -10.75
CA ASP A 39 16.78 -5.14 -11.64
C ASP A 39 15.58 -4.46 -12.29
N TYR A 40 14.86 -3.67 -11.48
CA TYR A 40 13.60 -3.03 -11.84
C TYR A 40 13.75 -2.05 -13.01
N GLN A 41 14.88 -1.36 -13.10
CA GLN A 41 15.14 -0.38 -14.17
C GLN A 41 15.25 -1.05 -15.54
N LYS A 42 16.01 -2.16 -15.63
CA LYS A 42 16.10 -2.89 -16.90
C LYS A 42 14.76 -3.51 -17.26
N ALA A 43 14.07 -4.08 -16.28
CA ALA A 43 12.79 -4.72 -16.52
C ALA A 43 11.72 -3.73 -17.03
N GLU A 44 11.64 -2.54 -16.43
CA GLU A 44 10.82 -1.43 -16.91
C GLU A 44 11.19 -1.07 -18.35
N SER A 45 12.48 -0.88 -18.65
CA SER A 45 12.93 -0.51 -19.99
C SER A 45 12.51 -1.53 -21.06
N TYR A 46 12.56 -2.83 -20.74
CA TYR A 46 12.15 -3.88 -21.67
C TYR A 46 10.63 -3.88 -21.91
N LEU A 47 9.82 -3.69 -20.88
CA LEU A 47 8.36 -3.68 -21.00
C LEU A 47 7.82 -2.41 -21.66
N LEU A 48 8.43 -1.25 -21.41
CA LEU A 48 8.08 -0.01 -22.10
C LEU A 48 8.44 -0.08 -23.58
N ARG A 49 9.60 -0.67 -23.93
CA ARG A 49 9.96 -0.94 -25.34
C ARG A 49 9.02 -1.93 -26.03
N ALA A 50 8.41 -2.83 -25.26
CA ALA A 50 7.39 -3.76 -25.74
C ALA A 50 5.98 -3.14 -25.86
N ASP A 51 5.82 -1.84 -25.55
CA ASP A 51 4.53 -1.14 -25.47
C ASP A 51 3.54 -1.79 -24.47
N ARG A 52 4.08 -2.28 -23.34
CA ARG A 52 3.30 -2.94 -22.28
C ARG A 52 3.48 -2.27 -20.91
N PRO A 53 3.09 -0.99 -20.76
CA PRO A 53 3.11 -0.31 -19.45
C PRO A 53 2.18 -0.97 -18.44
N ASP A 54 1.10 -1.63 -18.88
CA ASP A 54 0.18 -2.37 -17.99
C ASP A 54 0.89 -3.48 -17.20
N LEU A 55 1.85 -4.18 -17.84
CA LEU A 55 2.60 -5.26 -17.19
C LEU A 55 3.59 -4.70 -16.16
N VAL A 56 4.18 -3.53 -16.42
CA VAL A 56 5.06 -2.84 -15.45
C VAL A 56 4.28 -2.54 -14.18
N VAL A 57 3.09 -1.95 -14.32
CA VAL A 57 2.21 -1.62 -13.20
C VAL A 57 1.85 -2.87 -12.40
N SER A 58 1.42 -3.95 -13.06
CA SER A 58 1.09 -5.20 -12.37
C SER A 58 2.28 -5.74 -11.58
N GLN A 59 3.48 -5.73 -12.16
CA GLN A 59 4.68 -6.25 -11.49
C GLN A 59 5.15 -5.37 -10.33
N TYR A 60 4.96 -4.05 -10.43
CA TYR A 60 5.22 -3.15 -9.31
C TYR A 60 4.18 -3.27 -8.19
N LYS A 61 2.91 -3.53 -8.51
CA LYS A 61 1.89 -3.88 -7.51
C LYS A 61 2.28 -5.17 -6.77
N ASP A 62 2.64 -6.21 -7.51
CA ASP A 62 3.07 -7.51 -6.92
C ASP A 62 4.33 -7.37 -6.04
N ALA A 63 5.15 -6.34 -6.29
CA ALA A 63 6.33 -6.01 -5.51
C ALA A 63 6.08 -4.95 -4.41
N GLU A 64 4.83 -4.55 -4.18
CA GLU A 64 4.42 -3.51 -3.21
C GLU A 64 5.03 -2.11 -3.48
N MET A 65 5.50 -1.86 -4.70
CA MET A 65 6.12 -0.60 -5.15
C MET A 65 5.07 0.35 -5.75
N TRP A 66 4.07 0.72 -4.94
CA TRP A 66 2.91 1.53 -5.37
C TRP A 66 3.29 2.90 -5.94
N ASN A 67 4.34 3.54 -5.39
CA ASN A 67 4.82 4.84 -5.86
C ASN A 67 5.43 4.78 -7.27
N ASP A 68 6.20 3.72 -7.57
CA ASP A 68 6.77 3.50 -8.89
C ASP A 68 5.68 3.11 -9.90
N ALA A 69 4.72 2.29 -9.50
CA ALA A 69 3.53 2.01 -10.31
C ALA A 69 2.74 3.29 -10.64
N LEU A 70 2.54 4.18 -9.66
CA LEU A 70 1.86 5.45 -9.85
C LEU A 70 2.58 6.36 -10.86
N ARG A 71 3.93 6.37 -10.84
CA ARG A 71 4.74 7.11 -11.82
C ARG A 71 4.44 6.64 -13.24
N ILE A 72 4.47 5.33 -13.48
CA ILE A 72 4.21 4.74 -14.81
C ILE A 72 2.80 5.05 -15.28
N ILE A 73 1.80 4.97 -14.39
CA ILE A 73 0.41 5.25 -14.76
C ILE A 73 0.22 6.71 -15.13
N LYS A 74 0.80 7.64 -14.37
CA LYS A 74 0.73 9.08 -14.69
C LYS A 74 1.33 9.39 -16.06
N GLU A 75 2.39 8.69 -16.44
CA GLU A 75 3.12 8.95 -17.69
C GLU A 75 2.51 8.25 -18.90
N TYR A 76 2.14 6.97 -18.77
CA TYR A 76 1.76 6.11 -19.91
C TYR A 76 0.27 5.73 -19.92
N LEU A 77 -0.44 5.78 -18.79
CA LEU A 77 -1.83 5.30 -18.66
C LEU A 77 -2.72 6.31 -17.90
N PRO A 78 -2.81 7.58 -18.33
CA PRO A 78 -3.53 8.61 -17.58
C PRO A 78 -5.03 8.31 -17.42
N HIS A 79 -5.61 7.51 -18.32
CA HIS A 79 -7.02 7.10 -18.25
C HIS A 79 -7.32 6.09 -17.13
N LYS A 80 -6.31 5.39 -16.60
CA LYS A 80 -6.43 4.45 -15.46
C LYS A 80 -6.03 5.09 -14.12
N LEU A 81 -5.63 6.36 -14.14
CA LEU A 81 -5.07 7.03 -12.97
C LEU A 81 -6.06 7.06 -11.79
N ASP A 82 -7.31 7.45 -12.05
CA ASP A 82 -8.32 7.56 -11.01
C ASP A 82 -8.66 6.20 -10.37
N GLU A 83 -8.77 5.16 -11.19
CA GLU A 83 -9.01 3.78 -10.73
C GLU A 83 -7.85 3.29 -9.85
N PHE A 84 -6.61 3.47 -10.33
CA PHE A 84 -5.44 3.05 -9.58
C PHE A 84 -5.26 3.82 -8.27
N GLN A 85 -5.55 5.12 -8.25
CA GLN A 85 -5.49 5.91 -7.02
C GLN A 85 -6.52 5.44 -5.98
N ARG A 86 -7.71 5.01 -6.41
CA ARG A 86 -8.71 4.42 -5.51
C ARG A 86 -8.25 3.08 -4.94
N GLU A 87 -7.64 2.22 -5.74
CA GLU A 87 -7.06 0.96 -5.26
C GLU A 87 -5.97 1.22 -4.23
N MET A 88 -5.02 2.11 -4.54
CA MET A 88 -3.94 2.48 -3.63
C MET A 88 -4.49 3.08 -2.32
N ALA A 89 -5.52 3.92 -2.40
CA ALA A 89 -6.19 4.47 -1.22
C ALA A 89 -6.89 3.38 -0.39
N ALA A 90 -7.52 2.38 -1.04
CA ALA A 90 -8.16 1.27 -0.34
C ALA A 90 -7.17 0.46 0.49
N VAL A 91 -5.96 0.19 -0.04
CA VAL A 91 -4.88 -0.49 0.70
C VAL A 91 -4.46 0.30 1.95
N GLY A 92 -4.33 1.62 1.82
CA GLY A 92 -4.06 2.50 2.96
C GLY A 92 -5.19 2.53 3.99
N LEU A 93 -6.45 2.43 3.55
CA LEU A 93 -7.61 2.35 4.44
C LEU A 93 -7.68 1.02 5.20
N GLU A 94 -7.29 -0.10 4.59
CA GLU A 94 -7.22 -1.40 5.27
C GLU A 94 -6.18 -1.38 6.39
N SER A 95 -5.01 -0.78 6.13
CA SER A 95 -3.95 -0.59 7.14
C SER A 95 -4.40 0.29 8.29
N MET A 96 -5.07 1.39 7.97
CA MET A 96 -5.66 2.28 8.96
C MET A 96 -6.76 1.58 9.78
N ALA A 97 -7.65 0.83 9.13
CA ALA A 97 -8.71 0.08 9.79
C ALA A 97 -8.13 -0.99 10.73
N PHE A 98 -7.07 -1.68 10.32
CA PHE A 98 -6.36 -2.65 11.14
C PHE A 98 -5.86 -2.03 12.44
N ILE A 99 -5.15 -0.91 12.37
CA ILE A 99 -4.62 -0.20 13.56
C ILE A 99 -5.77 0.24 14.48
N PHE A 100 -6.82 0.86 13.93
CA PHE A 100 -7.95 1.34 14.72
C PHE A 100 -8.76 0.21 15.34
N TYR A 101 -8.92 -0.93 14.66
CA TYR A 101 -9.62 -2.07 15.24
C TYR A 101 -8.82 -2.77 16.33
N ASN A 102 -7.49 -2.87 16.20
CA ASN A 102 -6.64 -3.33 17.31
C ASN A 102 -6.81 -2.40 18.51
N ARG A 103 -6.69 -1.09 18.30
CA ARG A 103 -6.91 -0.09 19.37
C ARG A 103 -8.29 -0.21 20.00
N PHE A 104 -9.33 -0.48 19.20
CA PHE A 104 -10.68 -0.70 19.69
C PHE A 104 -10.78 -1.96 20.57
N LEU A 105 -10.10 -3.06 20.21
CA LEU A 105 -10.07 -4.28 21.02
C LEU A 105 -9.32 -4.04 22.33
N ASP A 106 -8.19 -3.33 22.31
CA ASP A 106 -7.45 -2.99 23.53
C ASP A 106 -8.27 -2.10 24.47
N LEU A 107 -8.94 -1.07 23.92
CA LEU A 107 -9.86 -0.24 24.70
C LEU A 107 -11.04 -1.04 25.25
N SER A 108 -11.50 -2.02 24.50
CA SER A 108 -12.62 -2.89 24.87
C SER A 108 -12.28 -3.77 26.07
N GLU A 109 -11.05 -4.30 26.12
CA GLU A 109 -10.49 -5.05 27.25
C GLU A 109 -10.21 -4.12 28.44
N ALA A 110 -9.60 -2.95 28.20
CA ALA A 110 -9.32 -1.96 29.23
C ALA A 110 -10.58 -1.44 29.95
N ILE A 111 -11.72 -1.35 29.27
CA ILE A 111 -13.01 -1.02 29.89
C ILE A 111 -13.43 -2.11 30.89
N GLU A 112 -13.21 -3.38 30.55
CA GLU A 112 -13.57 -4.52 31.41
C GLU A 112 -12.62 -4.63 32.61
N GLU A 113 -11.34 -4.33 32.43
CA GLU A 113 -10.33 -4.30 33.49
C GLU A 113 -10.35 -3.00 34.33
N GLY A 114 -10.89 -1.92 33.78
CA GLY A 114 -10.92 -0.60 34.40
C GLY A 114 -9.58 0.15 34.41
N SER A 115 -8.63 -0.21 33.54
CA SER A 115 -7.32 0.46 33.43
C SER A 115 -6.81 0.53 31.98
N LEU A 116 -6.12 1.62 31.64
CA LEU A 116 -5.44 1.82 30.34
C LEU A 116 -3.96 1.41 30.36
N ASP A 117 -3.41 0.99 31.51
CA ASP A 117 -1.96 0.88 31.73
C ASP A 117 -1.27 -0.14 30.81
N MET A 118 -2.00 -1.15 30.32
CA MET A 118 -1.45 -2.25 29.51
C MET A 118 -1.49 -2.00 28.01
N ILE A 119 -2.04 -0.87 27.56
CA ILE A 119 -2.21 -0.59 26.14
C ILE A 119 -0.92 0.01 25.56
N ASP A 120 -0.41 -0.63 24.51
CA ASP A 120 0.64 -0.05 23.67
C ASP A 120 0.10 1.09 22.82
N ASN A 121 0.82 2.22 22.80
CA ASN A 121 0.46 3.41 22.03
C ASN A 121 1.47 3.71 20.92
N SER A 122 2.40 2.78 20.64
CA SER A 122 3.45 2.91 19.63
C SER A 122 2.92 3.32 18.25
N ASP A 123 1.80 2.73 17.82
CA ASP A 123 1.14 3.01 16.54
C ASP A 123 0.57 4.43 16.40
N PHE A 124 0.36 5.11 17.53
CA PHE A 124 -0.24 6.45 17.59
C PHE A 124 0.77 7.54 18.01
N VAL A 125 2.05 7.18 18.13
CA VAL A 125 3.13 8.16 18.30
C VAL A 125 3.11 9.12 17.09
N ASP A 126 3.32 10.40 17.36
CA ASP A 126 3.27 11.48 16.37
C ASP A 126 1.89 11.70 15.70
N THR A 127 0.82 11.24 16.36
CA THR A 127 -0.56 11.64 16.06
C THR A 127 -1.08 12.63 17.12
N ASP A 128 -2.23 13.23 16.85
CA ASP A 128 -2.99 14.03 17.82
C ASP A 128 -4.07 13.22 18.56
N ILE A 129 -4.00 11.88 18.46
CA ILE A 129 -4.93 10.98 19.15
C ILE A 129 -4.50 10.86 20.63
N PRO A 130 -5.40 11.12 21.59
CA PRO A 130 -5.05 11.08 23.01
C PRO A 130 -4.82 9.64 23.50
N PHE A 131 -3.78 9.45 24.32
CA PHE A 131 -3.47 8.16 24.95
C PHE A 131 -4.27 7.94 26.25
N GLU A 132 -4.44 9.01 27.02
CA GLU A 132 -5.23 9.01 28.25
C GLU A 132 -6.64 9.53 27.97
N VAL A 133 -7.61 8.64 28.08
CA VAL A 133 -9.03 8.97 27.94
C VAL A 133 -9.79 8.42 29.14
N PRO A 134 -10.84 9.11 29.62
CA PRO A 134 -11.68 8.57 30.68
C PRO A 134 -12.37 7.29 30.18
N LEU A 135 -12.18 6.18 30.90
CA LEU A 135 -12.83 4.91 30.57
C LEU A 135 -14.32 4.96 30.91
N PRO A 136 -15.21 4.55 30.00
CA PRO A 136 -16.63 4.38 30.31
C PRO A 136 -16.86 3.18 31.24
N GLU A 137 -17.96 3.20 31.99
CA GLU A 137 -18.33 2.09 32.90
C GLU A 137 -18.77 0.82 32.17
N GLN A 138 -19.21 0.95 30.92
CA GLN A 138 -19.69 -0.17 30.11
C GLN A 138 -19.29 -0.01 28.63
N PRO A 139 -19.01 -1.14 27.94
CA PRO A 139 -18.91 -1.18 26.48
C PRO A 139 -20.12 -0.57 25.77
N PHE A 140 -19.86 0.24 24.74
CA PHE A 140 -20.93 0.73 23.86
C PHE A 140 -21.40 -0.32 22.85
N MET A 141 -20.49 -1.19 22.40
CA MET A 141 -20.75 -2.18 21.34
C MET A 141 -21.01 -3.58 21.92
N THR A 142 -21.84 -4.37 21.24
CA THR A 142 -22.18 -5.75 21.63
C THR A 142 -21.02 -6.72 21.48
N GLU A 143 -21.05 -7.81 22.24
CA GLU A 143 -20.05 -8.87 22.19
C GLU A 143 -19.95 -9.51 20.79
N ASP A 144 -21.08 -9.78 20.13
CA ASP A 144 -21.11 -10.34 18.77
C ASP A 144 -20.30 -9.50 17.76
N LYS A 145 -20.37 -8.17 17.88
CA LYS A 145 -19.63 -7.26 17.00
C LYS A 145 -18.17 -7.15 17.37
N ARG A 146 -17.83 -7.29 18.65
CA ARG A 146 -16.43 -7.39 19.10
C ARG A 146 -15.75 -8.64 18.55
N GLU A 147 -16.45 -9.78 18.60
CA GLU A 147 -15.94 -11.03 18.04
C GLU A 147 -15.80 -10.96 16.51
N GLU A 148 -16.74 -10.36 15.78
CA GLU A 148 -16.60 -10.13 14.33
C GLU A 148 -15.34 -9.30 13.98
N ILE A 149 -15.08 -8.23 14.73
CA ILE A 149 -13.89 -7.39 14.54
C ILE A 149 -12.62 -8.18 14.88
N LYS A 150 -12.64 -8.96 15.97
CA LYS A 150 -11.51 -9.78 16.39
C LYS A 150 -11.16 -10.85 15.35
N GLU A 151 -12.16 -11.54 14.80
CA GLU A 151 -11.96 -12.50 13.71
C GLU A 151 -11.32 -11.83 12.49
N TRP A 152 -11.80 -10.63 12.13
CA TRP A 152 -11.25 -9.86 11.01
C TRP A 152 -9.79 -9.44 11.25
N VAL A 153 -9.47 -8.91 12.44
CA VAL A 153 -8.10 -8.53 12.82
C VAL A 153 -7.16 -9.74 12.81
N LEU A 154 -7.61 -10.89 13.33
CA LEU A 154 -6.83 -12.13 13.32
C LEU A 154 -6.56 -12.63 11.90
N ALA A 155 -7.58 -12.60 11.03
CA ALA A 155 -7.44 -13.00 9.64
C ALA A 155 -6.39 -12.14 8.90
N LEU A 156 -6.44 -10.82 9.06
CA LEU A 156 -5.47 -9.92 8.43
C LEU A 156 -4.07 -10.03 9.02
N SER A 157 -3.95 -10.27 10.33
CA SER A 157 -2.66 -10.49 10.99
C SER A 157 -1.93 -11.71 10.41
N MET A 158 -2.66 -12.72 9.94
CA MET A 158 -2.10 -13.91 9.33
C MET A 158 -1.68 -13.70 7.86
N ASP A 159 -2.32 -12.79 7.14
CA ASP A 159 -2.12 -12.61 5.69
C ASP A 159 -0.86 -11.80 5.32
N ARG A 160 -0.21 -11.15 6.30
CA ARG A 160 1.01 -10.32 6.13
C ARG A 160 0.91 -9.14 5.15
N GLN A 161 -0.26 -8.86 4.57
CA GLN A 161 -0.44 -7.82 3.55
C GLN A 161 -0.68 -6.41 4.13
N VAL A 162 -0.73 -6.27 5.45
CA VAL A 162 -1.06 -5.00 6.11
C VAL A 162 0.17 -4.42 6.78
N GLU A 163 0.60 -3.24 6.32
CA GLU A 163 1.59 -2.44 7.03
C GLU A 163 0.94 -1.81 8.27
N GLN A 164 1.51 -2.04 9.45
CA GLN A 164 1.07 -1.41 10.70
C GLN A 164 1.62 0.02 10.79
N THR A 165 1.26 0.84 9.82
CA THR A 165 1.64 2.25 9.78
C THR A 165 0.45 3.11 9.38
N LEU A 166 0.22 4.19 10.12
CA LEU A 166 -0.77 5.19 9.75
C LEU A 166 -0.27 6.03 8.56
N PRO A 167 -1.11 6.31 7.55
CA PRO A 167 -0.70 7.09 6.40
C PRO A 167 -0.36 8.53 6.79
N LEU A 168 0.76 9.04 6.29
CA LEU A 168 1.20 10.40 6.51
C LEU A 168 0.80 11.31 5.33
N ASP A 169 0.54 12.58 5.63
CA ASP A 169 0.45 13.61 4.60
C ASP A 169 1.85 13.99 4.10
N ASP A 170 2.08 13.90 2.79
CA ASP A 170 3.39 14.16 2.17
C ASP A 170 3.95 15.55 2.50
N GLU A 171 3.09 16.56 2.68
CA GLU A 171 3.52 17.95 2.88
C GLU A 171 3.77 18.25 4.36
N ARG A 172 2.91 17.73 5.24
CA ARG A 172 2.96 17.98 6.68
C ARG A 172 3.87 17.00 7.42
N GLN A 173 4.12 15.83 6.85
CA GLN A 173 4.81 14.71 7.51
C GLN A 173 4.15 14.37 8.86
N THR A 174 2.82 14.42 8.90
CA THR A 174 1.98 14.07 10.05
C THR A 174 0.89 13.11 9.58
N TYR A 175 0.29 12.35 10.49
CA TYR A 175 -0.88 11.52 10.16
C TYR A 175 -1.94 12.33 9.40
N VAL A 176 -2.47 11.77 8.31
CA VAL A 176 -3.39 12.48 7.38
C VAL A 176 -4.63 13.04 8.07
N ALA A 177 -5.07 12.42 9.17
CA ALA A 177 -6.24 12.88 9.92
C ALA A 177 -5.90 13.77 11.12
N SER A 178 -4.63 14.07 11.37
CA SER A 178 -4.23 14.96 12.46
C SER A 178 -4.47 16.43 12.11
N LEU A 179 -5.13 17.12 13.04
CA LEU A 179 -5.35 18.57 12.99
C LEU A 179 -4.19 19.34 13.58
N THR A 180 -3.41 18.72 14.46
CA THR A 180 -2.27 19.39 15.10
C THR A 180 -1.00 18.61 14.79
N SER A 181 0.03 19.30 14.30
CA SER A 181 1.35 18.67 14.13
C SER A 181 2.03 18.53 15.49
N PRO A 182 2.37 17.32 15.94
CA PRO A 182 3.02 17.12 17.24
C PRO A 182 4.42 17.75 17.29
N HIS A 183 5.14 17.77 16.17
CA HIS A 183 6.49 18.31 16.10
C HIS A 183 6.55 19.85 16.08
N THR A 184 5.53 20.50 15.51
CA THR A 184 5.55 21.96 15.31
C THR A 184 4.50 22.70 16.14
N GLY A 185 3.52 21.99 16.71
CA GLY A 185 2.38 22.57 17.42
C GLY A 185 1.40 23.33 16.52
N VAL A 186 1.60 23.30 15.19
CA VAL A 186 0.75 24.01 14.24
C VAL A 186 -0.60 23.29 14.15
N THR A 187 -1.68 24.03 14.41
CA THR A 187 -3.04 23.57 14.20
C THR A 187 -3.53 23.96 12.81
N PHE A 188 -4.01 22.98 12.07
CA PHE A 188 -4.58 23.14 10.74
C PHE A 188 -6.10 23.26 10.84
N ILE A 189 -6.68 24.21 10.09
CA ILE A 189 -8.13 24.47 10.09
C ILE A 189 -8.89 23.45 9.23
N THR A 190 -8.17 22.75 8.35
CA THR A 190 -8.71 21.69 7.50
C THR A 190 -7.79 20.49 7.51
N LEU A 191 -8.40 19.31 7.58
CA LEU A 191 -7.73 18.06 7.24
C LEU A 191 -7.22 18.19 5.81
N HIS A 192 -5.92 17.98 5.60
CA HIS A 192 -5.37 17.82 4.25
C HIS A 192 -5.71 16.41 3.77
N CYS A 193 -7.01 16.09 3.72
CA CYS A 193 -7.45 15.04 2.83
C CYS A 193 -7.23 15.62 1.44
N LYS A 194 -6.06 15.36 0.83
CA LYS A 194 -5.85 15.57 -0.61
C LYS A 194 -6.87 14.70 -1.32
N GLN A 195 -8.09 15.22 -1.40
CA GLN A 195 -9.13 14.87 -2.33
C GLN A 195 -9.03 13.42 -2.81
N VAL A 196 -9.49 12.50 -1.96
CA VAL A 196 -10.24 11.35 -2.46
C VAL A 196 -11.47 11.95 -3.14
N ARG A 197 -11.30 12.43 -4.38
CA ARG A 197 -12.42 12.80 -5.23
C ARG A 197 -13.08 11.49 -5.60
N TYR A 198 -14.24 11.25 -5.01
CA TYR A 198 -15.16 10.19 -5.40
C TYR A 198 -15.46 10.26 -6.90
#